data_AF-A0A0S4Q4S2-F1
#
_entry.id   AF-A0A0S4Q4S2-F1
#
_cell.length_a   1.000
_cell.length_b   1.000
_cell.length_c   1.000
_cell.angle_alpha   90.00
_cell.angle_beta   90.00
_cell.angle_gamma   90.00
#
_symmetry.space_group_name_H-M   'P 1'
#
loop_
_entity.id
_entity.type
_entity.pdbx_description
1 polymer ?
#
loop_
_entity_poly.entity_id
_entity_poly.type
_entity_poly.pdbx_seq_one_letter_code
_entity_poly.pdbx_strand_id
1 'polypeptide(L)'
;MALGDLRRHNGAPRRLLTPDLLDRLQVRLREPPPNGGVWSSGKVAAWMASELGREKVAVQRGWDALRAIGWSVQAPRPSNPNAASAADQAAYKKTGADRR
;
A
#
# COMPACT_ATOMS: atom_id res chain seq x y z
N MET A 1 45.84 4.09 -4.29
CA MET A 1 44.81 3.18 -4.83
C MET A 1 43.51 3.49 -4.13
N ALA A 2 42.60 4.23 -4.78
CA ALA A 2 41.29 4.54 -4.21
C ALA A 2 40.32 3.42 -4.57
N LEU A 3 39.74 2.75 -3.57
CA LEU A 3 38.61 1.84 -3.78
C LEU A 3 37.42 2.68 -4.25
N GLY A 4 37.22 2.72 -5.57
CA GLY A 4 36.04 3.29 -6.17
C GLY A 4 34.81 2.54 -5.68
N ASP A 5 33.94 3.26 -4.97
CA ASP A 5 32.62 2.81 -4.59
C ASP A 5 31.83 2.39 -5.85
N LEU A 6 31.70 1.09 -6.06
CA LEU A 6 30.96 0.48 -7.18
C LEU A 6 29.43 0.53 -6.98
N ARG A 7 28.89 1.43 -6.13
CA ARG A 7 27.44 1.46 -5.85
C ARG A 7 26.64 2.21 -6.91
N ARG A 8 27.29 2.77 -7.94
CA ARG A 8 26.63 3.45 -9.06
C ARG A 8 25.99 2.51 -10.08
N HIS A 9 26.30 1.20 -10.06
CA HIS A 9 25.80 0.26 -11.08
C HIS A 9 24.62 -0.62 -10.66
N ASN A 10 24.06 -0.47 -9.45
CA ASN A 10 22.73 -1.04 -9.17
C ASN A 10 21.58 -0.11 -9.60
N GLY A 11 21.83 0.71 -10.62
CA GLY A 11 20.83 1.40 -11.42
C GLY A 11 20.07 0.43 -12.34
N ALA A 12 19.56 -0.68 -11.80
CA ALA A 12 18.55 -1.47 -12.50
C ALA A 12 17.32 -0.55 -12.66
N PRO A 13 16.99 -0.18 -13.91
CA PRO A 13 16.17 0.98 -14.21
C PRO A 13 14.73 0.81 -13.73
N ARG A 14 14.00 1.92 -13.78
CA ARG A 14 12.54 2.08 -13.82
C ARG A 14 11.75 1.10 -14.74
N ARG A 15 12.33 0.00 -15.23
CA ARG A 15 11.72 -0.99 -16.14
C ARG A 15 10.79 -1.99 -15.47
N LEU A 16 10.87 -2.16 -14.15
CA LEU A 16 9.95 -3.06 -13.44
C LEU A 16 8.54 -2.46 -13.32
N LEU A 17 8.44 -1.14 -13.11
CA LEU A 17 7.18 -0.43 -12.94
C LEU A 17 6.75 0.21 -14.26
N THR A 18 6.48 -0.62 -15.26
CA THR A 18 5.88 -0.14 -16.51
C THR A 18 4.44 0.32 -16.26
N PRO A 19 3.94 1.32 -17.00
CA PRO A 19 2.56 1.76 -16.86
C PRO A 19 1.55 0.63 -17.12
N ASP A 20 1.84 -0.28 -18.06
CA ASP A 20 1.03 -1.49 -18.30
C ASP A 20 0.95 -2.38 -17.06
N LEU A 21 2.07 -2.62 -16.38
CA LEU A 21 2.08 -3.42 -15.14
C LEU A 21 1.30 -2.72 -14.02
N LEU A 22 1.39 -1.40 -13.91
CA LEU A 22 0.65 -0.62 -12.92
C LEU A 22 -0.86 -0.60 -13.20
N ASP A 23 -1.27 -0.60 -14.47
CA ASP A 23 -2.68 -0.72 -14.87
C ASP A 23 -3.24 -2.09 -14.52
N ARG A 24 -2.52 -3.16 -14.89
CA ARG A 24 -2.84 -4.54 -14.47
C ARG A 24 -2.90 -4.67 -12.96
N LEU A 25 -1.97 -4.04 -12.24
CA LEU A 25 -1.96 -4.03 -10.78
C LEU A 25 -3.22 -3.35 -10.23
N GLN A 26 -3.65 -2.22 -10.78
CA GLN A 26 -4.91 -1.57 -10.38
C GLN A 26 -6.12 -2.46 -10.59
N VAL A 27 -6.23 -3.13 -11.74
CA VAL A 27 -7.31 -4.09 -12.00
C VAL A 27 -7.25 -5.23 -10.98
N ARG A 28 -6.05 -5.77 -10.74
CA ARG A 28 -5.86 -6.89 -9.82
C ARG A 28 -6.14 -6.53 -8.36
N LEU A 29 -5.87 -5.31 -7.94
CA LEU A 29 -6.14 -4.82 -6.59
C LEU A 29 -7.64 -4.64 -6.31
N ARG A 30 -8.49 -4.54 -7.35
CA ARG A 30 -9.95 -4.55 -7.19
C ARG A 30 -10.48 -5.92 -6.78
N GLU A 31 -9.76 -6.98 -7.14
CA GLU A 31 -10.08 -8.33 -6.73
C GLU A 31 -9.41 -8.67 -5.39
N PRO A 32 -10.07 -9.49 -4.54
CA PRO A 32 -9.43 -10.01 -3.35
C PRO A 32 -8.21 -10.86 -3.74
N PRO A 33 -7.09 -10.78 -2.98
CA PRO A 33 -5.91 -11.57 -3.28
C PRO A 33 -6.21 -13.06 -3.16
N PRO A 34 -5.51 -13.93 -3.92
CA PRO A 34 -5.80 -15.37 -3.99
C PRO A 34 -5.69 -16.10 -2.63
N ASN A 35 -4.90 -15.56 -1.68
CA ASN A 35 -4.77 -16.08 -0.32
C ASN A 35 -5.72 -15.41 0.70
N GLY A 36 -6.68 -14.61 0.24
CA GLY A 36 -7.58 -13.84 1.11
C GLY A 36 -6.91 -12.67 1.84
N GLY A 37 -7.73 -11.80 2.43
CA GLY A 37 -7.31 -10.63 3.21
C GLY A 37 -6.84 -9.44 2.38
N VAL A 38 -6.04 -8.55 2.98
CA VAL A 38 -5.60 -7.29 2.35
C VAL A 38 -4.37 -7.50 1.47
N TRP A 39 -4.25 -6.70 0.41
CA TRP A 39 -3.05 -6.59 -0.41
C TRP A 39 -1.90 -5.96 0.40
N SER A 40 -0.80 -6.70 0.52
CA SER A 40 0.44 -6.25 1.16
C SER A 40 1.55 -6.16 0.12
N SER A 41 2.58 -5.35 0.38
CA SER A 41 3.73 -5.15 -0.50
C SER A 41 4.42 -6.46 -0.90
N GLY A 42 4.46 -7.46 -0.01
CA GLY A 42 4.98 -8.80 -0.31
C GLY A 42 4.10 -9.60 -1.29
N LYS A 43 2.77 -9.50 -1.15
CA LYS A 43 1.82 -10.13 -2.09
C LYS A 43 1.90 -9.47 -3.47
N VAL A 44 2.01 -8.14 -3.50
CA VAL A 44 2.20 -7.39 -4.75
C VAL A 44 3.52 -7.77 -5.42
N ALA A 45 4.62 -7.90 -4.66
CA ALA A 45 5.89 -8.35 -5.20
C ALA A 45 5.83 -9.78 -5.75
N ALA A 46 5.17 -10.71 -5.05
CA ALA A 46 4.98 -12.08 -5.55
C ALA A 46 4.15 -12.09 -6.83
N TRP A 47 3.05 -11.34 -6.90
CA TRP A 47 2.23 -11.22 -8.09
C TRP A 47 3.00 -10.61 -9.27
N MET A 48 3.75 -9.52 -9.04
CA MET A 48 4.60 -8.93 -10.08
C MET A 48 5.70 -9.89 -10.55
N ALA A 49 6.25 -10.72 -9.67
CA ALA A 49 7.21 -11.75 -10.06
C ALA A 49 6.59 -12.74 -11.04
N SER A 50 5.35 -13.18 -10.78
CA SER A 50 4.58 -14.02 -11.69
C SER A 50 4.27 -13.35 -13.02
N GLU A 51 3.80 -12.10 -13.02
CA GLU A 51 3.49 -11.35 -14.27
C GLU A 51 4.74 -11.13 -15.14
N LEU A 52 5.90 -10.90 -14.51
CA LEU A 52 7.16 -10.64 -15.21
C LEU A 52 7.96 -11.91 -15.52
N GLY A 53 7.45 -13.09 -15.17
CA GLY A 53 8.17 -14.37 -15.33
C GLY A 53 9.49 -14.43 -14.55
N ARG A 54 9.60 -13.71 -13.43
CA ARG A 54 10.79 -13.69 -12.57
C ARG A 54 10.60 -14.60 -11.37
N GLU A 55 11.68 -15.22 -10.94
CA GLU A 55 11.66 -16.08 -9.75
C GLU A 55 11.23 -15.29 -8.51
N LYS A 56 11.78 -14.08 -8.32
CA LYS A 56 11.49 -13.23 -7.16
C LYS A 56 11.57 -11.75 -7.54
N VAL A 57 10.66 -10.95 -7.00
CA VAL A 57 10.74 -9.50 -7.00
C VAL A 57 10.89 -9.02 -5.56
N ALA A 58 11.76 -8.05 -5.33
CA ALA A 58 11.96 -7.50 -4.00
C ALA A 58 10.66 -6.86 -3.47
N VAL A 59 10.34 -7.11 -2.19
CA VAL A 59 9.16 -6.54 -1.52
C VAL A 59 9.10 -5.02 -1.63
N GLN A 60 10.27 -4.36 -1.59
CA GLN A 60 10.41 -2.92 -1.80
C GLN A 60 9.84 -2.45 -3.14
N ARG A 61 9.99 -3.24 -4.22
CA ARG A 61 9.39 -2.93 -5.52
C ARG A 61 7.88 -3.06 -5.50
N GLY A 62 7.33 -4.00 -4.74
CA GLY A 62 5.88 -4.11 -4.52
C GLY A 62 5.31 -2.89 -3.81
N TRP A 63 6.02 -2.37 -2.82
CA TRP A 63 5.63 -1.12 -2.15
C TRP A 63 5.79 0.11 -3.06
N ASP A 64 6.84 0.17 -3.87
CA ASP A 64 7.03 1.26 -4.83
C ASP A 64 5.93 1.27 -5.91
N ALA A 65 5.51 0.09 -6.38
CA ALA A 65 4.35 -0.06 -7.27
C ALA A 65 3.06 0.47 -6.65
N LEU A 66 2.79 0.10 -5.39
CA LEU A 66 1.62 0.58 -4.65
C LEU A 66 1.63 2.11 -4.49
N ARG A 67 2.79 2.71 -4.20
CA ARG A 67 2.91 4.17 -4.15
C ARG A 67 2.70 4.81 -5.52
N ALA A 68 3.21 4.20 -6.60
CA ALA A 68 3.09 4.75 -7.95
C ALA A 68 1.63 4.85 -8.43
N ILE A 69 0.76 3.94 -7.99
CA ILE A 69 -0.69 3.97 -8.29
C ILE A 69 -1.51 4.73 -7.24
N GLY A 70 -0.86 5.34 -6.23
CA GLY A 70 -1.54 6.03 -5.14
C GLY A 70 -2.36 5.12 -4.22
N TRP A 71 -2.05 3.82 -4.17
CA TRP A 71 -2.78 2.88 -3.34
C TRP A 71 -2.52 3.14 -1.86
N SER A 72 -3.59 3.52 -1.16
CA SER A 72 -3.62 3.60 0.30
C SER A 72 -4.32 2.36 0.83
N VAL A 73 -3.74 1.67 1.82
CA VAL A 73 -4.45 0.62 2.55
C VAL A 73 -5.67 1.26 3.22
N GLN A 74 -6.83 1.12 2.57
CA GLN A 74 -8.14 1.40 3.15
C GLN A 74 -8.52 0.19 4.01
N ALA A 75 -7.71 -0.12 5.02
CA ALA A 75 -8.20 -0.93 6.12
C ALA A 75 -9.12 -0.02 6.94
N PRO A 76 -10.42 -0.34 7.11
CA PRO A 76 -11.23 0.36 8.09
C PRO A 76 -10.50 0.25 9.42
N ARG A 77 -10.22 1.39 10.06
CA ARG A 77 -9.59 1.41 11.37
C ARG A 77 -10.39 0.45 12.27
N PRO A 78 -9.77 -0.53 12.94
CA PRO A 78 -10.50 -1.38 13.87
C PRO A 78 -11.18 -0.47 14.89
N SER A 79 -12.52 -0.52 14.91
CA SER A 79 -13.30 0.30 15.83
C SER A 79 -12.99 -0.18 17.24
N ASN A 80 -12.70 0.76 18.15
CA ASN A 80 -12.39 0.44 19.54
C ASN A 80 -13.59 -0.31 20.16
N PRO A 81 -13.43 -1.50 20.74
CA PRO A 81 -14.55 -2.23 21.33
C PRO A 81 -15.21 -1.52 22.51
N ASN A 82 -14.54 -0.52 23.10
CA ASN A 82 -15.09 0.40 24.11
C ASN A 82 -15.57 1.73 23.49
N ALA A 83 -15.95 1.75 22.22
CA ALA A 83 -16.53 2.94 21.61
C ALA A 83 -17.86 3.27 22.30
N ALA A 84 -17.99 4.53 22.74
CA ALA A 84 -19.22 5.03 23.32
C ALA A 84 -20.40 4.85 22.33
N SER A 85 -21.55 4.39 22.84
CA SER A 85 -22.77 4.27 22.04
C SER A 85 -23.12 5.62 21.40
N ALA A 86 -23.83 5.60 20.27
CA ALA A 86 -24.24 6.83 19.58
C ALA A 86 -24.99 7.81 20.50
N ALA A 87 -25.68 7.30 21.53
CA ALA A 87 -26.35 8.09 22.56
C ALA A 87 -25.37 8.88 23.46
N ASP A 88 -24.29 8.26 23.93
CA ASP A 88 -23.25 8.91 24.75
C ASP A 88 -22.47 9.97 23.95
N GLN A 89 -22.23 9.73 22.67
CA GLN A 89 -21.57 10.70 21.78
C GLN A 89 -22.43 11.94 21.54
N ALA A 90 -23.76 11.79 21.46
CA ALA A 90 -24.68 12.91 21.33
C ALA A 90 -24.75 13.73 22.63
N ALA A 91 -24.70 13.08 23.80
CA ALA A 91 -24.68 13.75 25.10
C ALA A 91 -23.36 14.51 25.37
N TYR A 92 -22.22 13.99 24.90
CA TYR A 92 -20.91 14.65 25.07
C TYR A 92 -20.68 15.82 24.11
N LYS A 93 -21.51 15.98 23.07
CA LYS A 93 -21.37 17.07 22.11
C LYS A 93 -21.81 18.38 22.75
N LYS A 94 -20.85 19.08 23.36
CA LYS A 94 -21.01 20.39 24.00
C LYS A 94 -21.61 21.40 23.01
N THR A 95 -22.92 21.59 23.06
CA THR A 95 -23.59 22.77 22.51
C THR A 95 -23.26 23.94 23.43
N GLY A 96 -22.36 24.82 22.98
CA GLY A 96 -21.92 25.97 23.77
C GLY A 96 -21.18 26.99 22.92
N ALA A 97 -21.85 27.47 21.87
CA ALA A 97 -21.63 28.83 21.41
C ALA A 97 -22.36 29.76 22.39
N ASP A 98 -21.64 30.31 23.35
CA ASP A 98 -22.02 31.59 23.96
C ASP A 98 -20.74 32.31 24.42
N ARG A 99 -20.36 33.32 23.65
CA ARG A 99 -19.56 34.45 24.12
C ARG A 99 -20.56 35.59 24.29
N ARG A 100 -20.92 35.93 25.53
CA ARG A 100 -21.11 37.33 25.92
C ARG A 100 -20.98 37.53 27.43
#